data_AF-A0A0A9ZC03-F1
#
_entry.id   AF-A0A0A9ZC03-F1
#
_cell.length_a   1.000
_cell.length_b   1.000
_cell.length_c   1.000
_cell.angle_alpha   90.00
_cell.angle_beta   90.00
_cell.angle_gamma   90.00
#
_symmetry.space_group_name_H-M   'P 1'
#
loop_
_entity.id
_entity.type
_entity.pdbx_description
1 polymer ?
#
loop_
_entity_poly.entity_id
_entity_poly.type
_entity_poly.pdbx_seq_one_letter_code
_entity_poly.pdbx_strand_id
1 'polypeptide(L)'
;WWNGPTWLNDPMTHWPPRLPTTAEVDPPDSRVLTFATTVAGSGESHGVEDVFQKYSSYSKLIRIVAWMLRFINNRVLVHVNRGNQLRGILSLSELRASRRACVRLAQRECF
;
A
#
# COMPACT_ATOMS: atom_id res chain seq x y z
N TRP A 1 23.28 15.25 -9.54
CA TRP A 1 23.25 15.70 -8.13
C TRP A 1 24.37 15.01 -7.35
N TRP A 2 25.62 15.48 -7.47
CA TRP A 2 26.78 14.80 -6.86
C TRP A 2 27.27 15.39 -5.54
N ASN A 3 27.02 16.68 -5.28
CA ASN A 3 27.57 17.37 -4.11
C ASN A 3 26.64 17.40 -2.88
N GLY A 4 25.47 16.76 -2.98
CA GLY A 4 24.48 16.77 -1.91
C GLY A 4 23.98 18.18 -1.54
N PRO A 5 23.20 18.30 -0.47
CA PRO A 5 22.77 19.58 0.09
C PRO A 5 23.95 20.28 0.78
N THR A 6 24.01 21.60 0.66
CA THR A 6 25.11 22.42 1.21
C THR A 6 25.31 22.22 2.72
N TRP A 7 24.21 22.08 3.46
CA TRP A 7 24.21 21.89 4.91
C TRP A 7 24.91 20.60 5.38
N LEU A 8 25.15 19.63 4.50
CA LEU A 8 25.83 18.39 4.86
C LEU A 8 27.33 18.61 5.14
N ASN A 9 27.91 19.64 4.52
CA ASN A 9 29.32 20.01 4.72
C ASN A 9 29.51 21.04 5.85
N ASP A 10 28.42 21.58 6.40
CA ASP A 10 28.44 22.60 7.45
C ASP A 10 28.40 21.97 8.85
N PRO A 11 28.88 22.68 9.89
CA PRO A 11 28.80 22.20 11.27
C PRO A 11 27.35 21.93 11.69
N MET A 12 27.18 21.00 12.64
CA MET A 12 25.88 20.47 13.09
C MET A 12 24.86 21.54 13.49
N THR A 13 25.31 22.74 13.85
CA THR A 13 24.47 23.91 14.15
C THR A 13 23.66 24.43 12.95
N HIS A 14 24.12 24.17 11.73
CA HIS A 14 23.43 24.56 10.48
C HIS A 14 22.61 23.42 9.88
N TRP A 15 22.58 22.26 10.54
CA TRP A 15 21.76 21.16 10.08
C TRP A 15 20.29 21.52 10.27
N PRO A 16 19.41 21.12 9.33
CA PRO A 16 17.99 21.32 9.51
C PRO A 16 17.56 20.68 10.83
N PRO A 17 16.76 21.38 11.67
CA PRO A 17 16.23 20.80 12.90
C PRO A 17 15.51 19.50 12.54
N ARG A 18 15.70 18.46 13.36
CA ARG A 18 15.01 17.17 13.15
C ARG A 18 13.53 17.46 13.02
N LEU A 19 13.01 17.34 11.81
CA LEU A 19 11.58 17.44 11.57
C LEU A 19 10.94 16.41 12.51
N PRO A 20 9.96 16.79 13.35
CA PRO A 20 9.18 15.80 14.07
C PRO A 20 8.68 14.84 13.00
N THR A 21 9.03 13.55 13.13
CA THR A 21 8.63 12.49 12.21
C THR A 21 7.11 12.49 12.12
N THR A 22 6.58 13.33 11.22
CA THR A 22 5.16 13.54 11.05
C THR A 22 4.81 12.73 9.83
N ALA A 23 4.35 11.53 10.14
CA ALA A 23 3.72 10.51 9.35
C ALA A 23 4.32 9.20 9.83
N GLU A 24 3.44 8.26 10.15
CA GLU A 24 3.71 6.84 10.15
C GLU A 24 4.37 6.47 8.82
N VAL A 25 5.67 6.71 8.67
CA VAL A 25 6.46 6.07 7.64
C VAL A 25 6.58 4.64 8.14
N ASP A 26 5.63 3.81 7.72
CA ASP A 26 5.77 2.36 7.86
C ASP A 26 7.19 2.03 7.38
N PRO A 27 8.02 1.38 8.22
CA PRO A 27 9.39 1.06 7.83
C PRO A 27 9.33 0.32 6.48
N PRO A 28 10.29 0.58 5.57
CA PRO A 28 10.36 -0.15 4.32
C PRO A 28 10.35 -1.64 4.68
N ASP A 29 9.33 -2.34 4.17
CA ASP A 29 9.16 -3.78 4.35
C ASP A 29 10.36 -4.42 3.65
N SER A 30 11.45 -4.62 4.39
CA SER A 30 12.74 -5.06 3.89
C SER A 30 12.70 -6.55 3.63
N ARG A 31 11.75 -6.97 2.80
CA ARG A 31 11.76 -8.28 2.17
C ARG A 31 12.74 -8.15 1.03
N VAL A 32 13.83 -8.90 1.11
CA VAL A 32 14.74 -9.10 -0.01
C VAL A 32 13.88 -9.47 -1.21
N LEU A 33 13.76 -8.55 -2.18
CA LEU A 33 13.07 -8.80 -3.44
C LEU A 33 13.92 -9.77 -4.23
N THR A 34 13.81 -11.06 -3.93
CA THR A 34 14.31 -12.10 -4.82
C THR A 34 13.43 -12.04 -6.06
N PHE A 35 13.91 -11.40 -7.13
CA PHE A 35 13.30 -11.49 -8.45
C PHE A 35 13.45 -12.93 -8.94
N ALA A 36 12.59 -13.82 -8.46
CA ALA A 36 12.50 -15.18 -8.96
C ALA A 36 11.72 -15.15 -10.27
N THR A 37 12.43 -15.08 -11.39
CA THR A 37 11.91 -15.36 -12.73
C THR A 37 11.56 -16.84 -12.80
N THR A 38 10.44 -17.24 -12.20
CA THR A 38 9.95 -18.61 -12.27
C THR A 38 8.70 -18.62 -13.13
N VAL A 39 8.84 -19.25 -14.31
CA VAL A 39 7.72 -19.66 -15.15
C VAL A 39 6.90 -20.63 -14.31
N ALA A 40 5.69 -20.24 -13.92
CA ALA A 40 4.78 -21.10 -13.19
C ALA A 40 4.43 -22.31 -14.07
N GLY A 41 4.82 -23.52 -13.64
CA GLY A 41 4.33 -24.76 -14.22
C GLY A 41 2.84 -24.92 -13.93
N SER A 42 2.12 -25.55 -14.85
CA SER A 42 0.70 -25.88 -14.69
C SER A 42 0.56 -27.02 -13.68
N GLY A 43 0.43 -26.69 -12.38
CA GLY A 43 0.31 -27.72 -11.35
C GLY A 43 -0.33 -27.27 -10.04
N GLU A 44 -0.18 -26.01 -9.64
CA GLU A 44 -0.78 -25.53 -8.39
C GLU A 44 -1.48 -24.21 -8.68
N SER A 45 -2.80 -24.25 -8.79
CA SER A 45 -3.62 -23.05 -8.83
C SER A 45 -3.63 -22.43 -7.43
N HIS A 46 -2.55 -21.77 -7.05
CA HIS A 46 -2.53 -20.86 -5.91
C HIS A 46 -3.36 -19.64 -6.29
N GLY A 47 -4.67 -19.72 -6.08
CA GLY A 47 -5.51 -18.52 -6.08
C GLY A 47 -4.95 -17.51 -5.08
N VAL A 48 -4.99 -16.22 -5.42
CA VAL A 48 -4.67 -15.07 -4.54
C VAL A 48 -3.61 -15.44 -3.48
N GLU A 49 -2.43 -15.86 -3.93
CA GLU A 49 -1.26 -16.20 -3.11
C GLU A 49 -1.23 -15.36 -1.82
N ASP A 50 -1.30 -16.02 -0.66
CA ASP A 50 -1.77 -15.49 0.63
C ASP A 50 -1.47 -13.99 0.81
N VAL A 51 -2.45 -13.17 0.41
CA VAL A 51 -2.35 -11.71 0.48
C VAL A 51 -2.06 -11.24 1.90
N PHE A 52 -2.45 -12.01 2.91
CA PHE A 52 -2.13 -11.71 4.31
C PHE A 52 -0.67 -11.97 4.64
N GLN A 53 -0.04 -12.98 4.06
CA GLN A 53 1.41 -13.22 4.20
C GLN A 53 2.26 -12.21 3.43
N LYS A 54 1.74 -11.64 2.34
CA LYS A 54 2.48 -10.68 1.50
C LYS A 54 2.77 -9.33 2.18
N TYR A 55 2.05 -8.97 3.24
CA TYR A 55 2.24 -7.70 3.93
C TYR A 55 2.51 -7.92 5.42
N SER A 56 3.52 -7.26 5.96
CA SER A 56 3.88 -7.33 7.40
C SER A 56 2.99 -6.46 8.30
N SER A 57 2.20 -5.56 7.71
CA SER A 57 1.30 -4.66 8.43
C SER A 57 -0.13 -4.80 7.92
N TYR A 58 -1.04 -5.18 8.82
CA TYR A 58 -2.46 -5.25 8.51
C TYR A 58 -3.01 -3.86 8.12
N SER A 59 -2.60 -2.81 8.82
CA SER A 59 -2.99 -1.42 8.49
C SER A 59 -2.56 -1.03 7.07
N LYS A 60 -1.35 -1.42 6.65
CA LYS A 60 -0.85 -1.21 5.29
C LYS A 60 -1.68 -1.99 4.27
N LEU A 61 -1.97 -3.27 4.53
CA LEU A 61 -2.86 -4.07 3.69
C LEU A 61 -4.24 -3.42 3.52
N ILE A 62 -4.86 -2.95 4.60
CA ILE A 62 -6.16 -2.25 4.56
C ILE A 62 -6.11 -1.00 3.67
N ARG A 63 -5.03 -0.22 3.74
CA ARG A 63 -4.84 0.96 2.88
C ARG A 63 -4.68 0.57 1.41
N ILE A 64 -3.89 -0.46 1.11
CA ILE A 64 -3.68 -0.96 -0.25
C ILE A 64 -5.00 -1.47 -0.86
N VAL A 65 -5.73 -2.32 -0.12
CA VAL A 65 -7.03 -2.84 -0.55
C VAL A 65 -8.04 -1.71 -0.74
N ALA A 66 -8.04 -0.69 0.12
CA ALA A 66 -8.91 0.48 -0.06
C ALA A 66 -8.62 1.23 -1.37
N TRP A 67 -7.34 1.42 -1.72
CA TRP A 67 -6.95 2.02 -3.00
C TRP A 67 -7.35 1.16 -4.20
N MET A 68 -7.21 -0.16 -4.11
CA MET A 68 -7.66 -1.08 -5.16
C MET A 68 -9.18 -0.99 -5.37
N LEU A 69 -9.96 -1.03 -4.29
CA LEU A 69 -11.42 -0.89 -4.35
C LEU A 69 -11.84 0.48 -4.92
N ARG A 70 -11.19 1.57 -4.48
CA ARG A 70 -11.43 2.91 -5.05
C ARG A 70 -11.14 2.94 -6.54
N PHE A 71 -10.03 2.34 -6.98
CA PHE A 71 -9.67 2.30 -8.40
C PHE A 71 -10.75 1.58 -9.22
N ILE A 72 -11.18 0.41 -8.77
CA ILE A 72 -12.25 -0.36 -9.43
C ILE A 72 -13.53 0.46 -9.50
N ASN A 73 -13.97 1.04 -8.37
CA ASN A 73 -15.17 1.85 -8.31
C ASN A 73 -15.08 3.07 -9.23
N ASN A 74 -13.95 3.79 -9.21
CA ASN A 74 -13.75 4.94 -10.07
C ASN A 74 -13.74 4.56 -11.55
N ARG A 75 -13.18 3.40 -11.92
CA ARG A 75 -13.23 2.88 -13.30
C ARG A 75 -14.66 2.60 -13.75
N VAL A 76 -15.49 2.00 -12.90
CA VAL A 76 -16.92 1.81 -13.19
C VAL A 76 -17.63 3.15 -13.34
N LEU A 77 -17.36 4.11 -12.44
CA LEU A 77 -17.97 5.45 -12.46
C LEU A 77 -17.51 6.31 -13.65
N VAL A 78 -16.36 6.06 -14.28
CA VAL A 78 -15.92 6.77 -15.51
C VAL A 78 -17.00 6.71 -16.58
N HIS A 79 -17.68 5.58 -16.71
CA HIS A 79 -18.69 5.34 -17.75
C HIS A 79 -20.06 5.91 -17.40
N VAL A 80 -20.33 6.20 -16.12
CA VAL A 80 -21.65 6.65 -15.64
C VAL A 80 -21.65 8.14 -15.32
N ASN A 81 -20.70 8.61 -14.51
CA ASN A 81 -20.59 10.02 -14.13
C ASN A 81 -19.18 10.35 -13.60
N ARG A 82 -18.34 10.96 -14.44
CA ARG A 82 -16.95 11.36 -14.09
C ARG A 82 -16.86 12.31 -12.89
N GLY A 83 -17.90 13.09 -12.61
CA GLY A 83 -17.93 14.05 -11.50
C GLY A 83 -17.92 13.41 -10.11
N ASN A 84 -18.39 12.16 -10.01
CA ASN A 84 -18.51 11.44 -8.74
C ASN A 84 -17.28 10.58 -8.40
N GLN A 85 -16.17 10.74 -9.12
CA GLN A 85 -14.94 10.02 -8.82
C GLN A 85 -14.35 10.46 -7.49
N LEU A 86 -14.06 9.48 -6.63
CA LEU A 86 -13.41 9.74 -5.35
C LEU A 86 -11.94 10.09 -5.58
N ARG A 87 -11.53 11.25 -5.07
CA ARG A 87 -10.15 11.78 -5.16
C ARG A 87 -9.68 12.24 -3.78
N GLY A 88 -8.37 12.35 -3.59
CA GLY A 88 -7.77 12.79 -2.33
C GLY A 88 -7.52 11.66 -1.33
N ILE A 89 -7.56 11.97 -0.04
CA ILE A 89 -7.23 11.03 1.04
C ILE A 89 -8.28 9.90 1.11
N LEU A 90 -7.88 8.71 1.60
CA LEU A 90 -8.81 7.62 1.87
C LEU A 90 -9.80 8.03 2.96
N SER A 91 -11.09 7.93 2.66
CA SER A 91 -12.13 8.17 3.65
C SER A 91 -12.24 6.99 4.63
N LEU A 92 -12.78 7.25 5.82
CA LEU A 92 -13.05 6.20 6.80
C LEU A 92 -13.99 5.11 6.25
N SER A 93 -14.92 5.48 5.37
CA SER A 93 -15.85 4.55 4.75
C SER A 93 -15.13 3.51 3.86
N GLU A 94 -14.11 3.95 3.13
CA GLU A 94 -13.30 3.10 2.26
C GLU A 94 -12.39 2.18 3.07
N LEU A 95 -11.79 2.68 4.15
CA LEU A 95 -11.01 1.86 5.08
C LEU A 95 -11.87 0.79 5.76
N ARG A 96 -13.11 1.12 6.12
CA ARG A 96 -14.06 0.15 6.68
C ARG A 96 -14.48 -0.88 5.62
N ALA A 97 -14.69 -0.47 4.38
CA ALA A 97 -15.02 -1.36 3.28
C ALA A 97 -13.89 -2.35 2.97
N SER A 98 -12.64 -1.86 2.92
CA SER A 98 -11.48 -2.73 2.72
C SER A 98 -11.27 -3.69 3.89
N ARG A 99 -11.44 -3.24 5.14
CA ARG A 99 -11.39 -4.12 6.31
C ARG A 99 -12.39 -5.27 6.22
N ARG A 100 -13.65 -4.97 5.87
CA ARG A 100 -14.67 -6.02 5.70
C ARG A 100 -14.34 -6.97 4.55
N ALA A 101 -13.78 -6.46 3.46
CA ALA A 101 -13.35 -7.30 2.33
C ALA A 101 -12.24 -8.26 2.76
N CYS A 102 -11.23 -7.78 3.49
CA CYS A 102 -10.17 -8.62 4.05
C CYS A 102 -10.73 -9.68 5.01
N VAL A 103 -11.64 -9.32 5.93
CA VAL A 103 -12.25 -10.29 6.85
C VAL A 103 -13.01 -11.38 6.09
N ARG A 104 -13.82 -11.02 5.09
CA ARG A 104 -14.54 -12.00 4.26
C ARG A 104 -13.60 -12.91 3.49
N LEU A 105 -12.49 -12.37 2.98
CA LEU A 105 -11.49 -13.16 2.29
C LEU A 105 -10.87 -14.18 3.26
N ALA A 106 -10.40 -13.73 4.43
CA ALA A 106 -9.84 -14.62 5.45
C ALA A 106 -10.85 -15.70 5.90
N GLN A 107 -12.13 -15.33 6.08
CA GLN A 107 -13.18 -16.28 6.42
C GLN A 107 -13.33 -17.37 5.34
N ARG A 108 -13.34 -16.98 4.06
CA ARG A 108 -13.48 -17.91 2.93
C ARG A 108 -12.29 -18.86 2.78
N GLU A 109 -11.07 -18.41 3.11
CA GLU A 109 -9.88 -19.26 3.04
C GLU A 109 -9.78 -20.23 4.22
N CYS A 110 -10.46 -19.97 5.34
CA CYS A 110 -10.34 -20.76 6.58
C CYS A 110 -11.58 -21.58 6.96
N PHE A 111 -12.78 -21.26 6.45
CA PHE A 111 -14.06 -21.90 6.79
C PHE A 111 -14.87 -22.21 5.53
#